data_AF-A0A496PCG3-F1
#
_entry.id   AF-A0A496PCG3-F1
#
_cell.length_a   1.000
_cell.length_b   1.000
_cell.length_c   1.000
_cell.angle_alpha   90.00
_cell.angle_beta   90.00
_cell.angle_gamma   90.00
#
_symmetry.space_group_name_H-M   'P 1'
#
loop_
_entity.id
_entity.type
_entity.pdbx_description
1 polymer ?
#
loop_
_entity_poly.entity_id
_entity_poly.type
_entity_poly.pdbx_seq_one_letter_code
_entity_poly.pdbx_strand_id
1 'polypeptide(L)'
;MLRVLANQNRSDEWYTPENVVRQMLDLFPPPKRGTILCPFDTANSNFVKVLQENFDNKIVYGVRDFMTRDYQFDYLITNPPFSYKDRIIERCINTGKPCVLLLPLDTLGGHKRHKLYTGTNISVWVPSKRIKFINQYGDGERSPAHHSIYMMLNAKTTDIRYEFQEG
;
A
#
# COMPACT_ATOMS: atom_id res chain seq x y z
N MET A 1 -15.55 24.45 -7.19
CA MET A 1 -15.53 23.56 -8.36
C MET A 1 -14.08 23.44 -8.82
N LEU A 2 -13.33 22.44 -8.33
CA LEU A 2 -11.92 22.26 -8.72
C LEU A 2 -11.86 21.25 -9.87
N ARG A 3 -11.52 21.74 -11.07
CA ARG A 3 -11.22 20.92 -12.25
C ARG A 3 -10.01 20.06 -11.96
N VAL A 4 -10.20 18.75 -11.81
CA VAL A 4 -9.11 17.79 -12.02
C VAL A 4 -9.07 17.53 -13.52
N LEU A 5 -8.21 18.28 -14.22
CA LEU A 5 -7.77 17.93 -15.56
C LEU A 5 -7.04 16.61 -15.42
N ALA A 6 -7.70 15.54 -15.85
CA ALA A 6 -7.07 14.29 -16.22
C ALA A 6 -6.10 14.62 -17.37
N ASN A 7 -4.84 14.90 -17.02
CA ASN A 7 -3.80 15.00 -18.02
C ASN A 7 -3.54 13.59 -18.57
N GLN A 8 -4.02 13.42 -19.80
CA GLN A 8 -3.65 12.39 -20.74
C GLN A 8 -2.14 12.48 -21.00
N ASN A 9 -1.33 11.75 -20.23
CA ASN A 9 0.00 11.30 -20.65
C ASN A 9 0.22 9.92 -20.04
N ARG A 10 0.08 8.89 -20.88
CA ARG A 10 0.32 7.47 -20.58
C ARG A 10 1.80 7.15 -20.25
N SER A 11 2.68 8.15 -20.09
CA SER A 11 4.13 7.97 -19.96
C SER A 11 4.67 8.03 -18.52
N ASP A 12 3.91 8.56 -17.55
CA ASP A 12 4.47 8.97 -16.25
C ASP A 12 3.95 8.16 -15.05
N GLU A 13 3.30 7.03 -15.29
CA GLU A 13 2.81 6.15 -14.23
C GLU A 13 3.96 5.29 -13.68
N TRP A 14 4.22 5.41 -12.38
CA TRP A 14 5.28 4.70 -11.66
C TRP A 14 4.68 3.57 -10.83
N TYR A 15 5.28 2.40 -10.92
CA TYR A 15 4.79 1.16 -10.34
C TYR A 15 5.70 0.67 -9.22
N THR A 16 5.09 0.02 -8.22
CA THR A 16 5.84 -0.72 -7.20
C THR A 16 6.49 -1.96 -7.85
N PRO A 17 7.81 -2.16 -7.70
CA PRO A 17 8.49 -3.34 -8.24
C PRO A 17 7.90 -4.65 -7.70
N GLU A 18 7.93 -5.70 -8.52
CA GLU A 18 7.39 -7.02 -8.15
C GLU A 18 8.03 -7.60 -6.88
N ASN A 19 9.35 -7.48 -6.74
CA ASN A 19 10.07 -7.97 -5.56
C ASN A 19 9.62 -7.27 -4.27
N VAL A 20 9.25 -5.99 -4.34
CA VAL A 20 8.70 -5.23 -3.20
C VAL A 20 7.30 -5.75 -2.86
N VAL A 21 6.45 -5.97 -3.86
CA VAL A 21 5.10 -6.54 -3.67
C VAL A 21 5.18 -7.92 -3.00
N ARG A 22 6.05 -8.81 -3.51
CA ARG A 22 6.27 -10.14 -2.93
C ARG A 22 6.74 -10.05 -1.49
N GLN A 23 7.72 -9.19 -1.20
CA GLN A 23 8.19 -8.98 0.18
C GLN A 23 7.08 -8.50 1.12
N MET A 24 6.23 -7.56 0.65
CA MET A 24 5.08 -7.09 1.45
C MET A 24 4.09 -8.22 1.76
N LEU A 25 3.82 -9.09 0.78
CA LEU A 25 2.93 -10.25 0.95
C LEU A 25 3.53 -11.33 1.85
N ASP A 26 4.84 -11.55 1.80
CA ASP A 26 5.53 -12.52 2.67
C ASP A 26 5.52 -12.05 4.13
N LEU A 27 5.77 -10.75 4.35
CA LEU A 27 5.79 -10.15 5.69
C LEU A 27 4.39 -10.02 6.31
N PHE A 28 3.39 -9.79 5.46
CA PHE A 28 2.01 -9.54 5.87
C PHE A 28 1.05 -10.37 5.00
N PRO A 29 1.01 -11.70 5.15
CA PRO A 29 0.24 -12.55 4.25
C PRO A 29 -1.27 -12.30 4.36
N PRO A 30 -2.01 -12.31 3.24
CA PRO A 30 -3.46 -12.27 3.25
C PRO A 30 -4.04 -13.59 3.82
N PRO A 31 -5.32 -13.61 4.20
CA PRO A 31 -6.01 -14.84 4.55
C PRO A 31 -6.07 -15.80 3.34
N LYS A 32 -5.92 -17.12 3.59
CA LYS A 32 -5.87 -18.17 2.56
C LYS A 32 -7.04 -18.18 1.58
N ARG A 33 -8.21 -17.72 2.01
CA ARG A 33 -9.42 -17.56 1.21
C ARG A 33 -10.10 -16.28 1.67
N GLY A 34 -10.54 -15.46 0.73
CA GLY A 34 -11.13 -14.16 1.03
C GLY A 34 -11.00 -13.18 -0.14
N THR A 35 -11.58 -12.01 0.04
CA THR A 35 -11.53 -10.92 -0.94
C THR A 35 -10.39 -9.96 -0.60
N ILE A 36 -9.43 -9.83 -1.52
CA ILE A 36 -8.33 -8.87 -1.42
C ILE A 36 -8.67 -7.63 -2.23
N LEU A 37 -8.64 -6.47 -1.59
CA LEU A 37 -8.87 -5.18 -2.22
C LEU A 37 -7.54 -4.49 -2.52
N CYS A 38 -7.31 -4.15 -3.79
CA CYS A 38 -6.20 -3.32 -4.26
C CYS A 38 -6.77 -2.00 -4.76
N PRO A 39 -7.10 -1.04 -3.87
CA PRO A 39 -7.62 0.24 -4.31
C PRO A 39 -6.53 1.00 -5.07
N PHE A 40 -6.92 1.88 -5.98
CA PHE A 40 -5.99 2.67 -6.83
C PHE A 40 -5.19 1.87 -7.86
N ASP A 41 -5.06 0.55 -7.69
CA ASP A 41 -4.39 -0.34 -8.63
C ASP A 41 -5.25 -0.67 -9.86
N THR A 42 -4.57 -0.93 -10.98
CA THR A 42 -5.17 -1.47 -12.22
C THR A 42 -4.63 -2.87 -12.50
N ALA A 43 -5.16 -3.55 -13.53
CA ALA A 43 -4.63 -4.84 -13.97
C ALA A 43 -3.12 -4.81 -14.33
N ASN A 44 -2.57 -3.63 -14.63
CA ASN A 44 -1.15 -3.48 -14.94
C ASN A 44 -0.26 -3.41 -13.69
N SER A 45 -0.83 -3.19 -12.50
CA SER A 45 -0.09 -3.13 -11.24
C SER A 45 0.52 -4.49 -10.88
N ASN A 46 1.75 -4.47 -10.39
CA ASN A 46 2.40 -5.68 -9.87
C ASN A 46 1.69 -6.24 -8.63
N PHE A 47 0.94 -5.43 -7.86
CA PHE A 47 0.07 -5.94 -6.80
C PHE A 47 -0.97 -6.92 -7.38
N VAL A 48 -1.67 -6.48 -8.42
CA VAL A 48 -2.74 -7.28 -9.04
C VAL A 48 -2.18 -8.52 -9.72
N LYS A 49 -1.09 -8.38 -10.49
CA LYS A 49 -0.44 -9.51 -11.18
C LYS A 49 0.03 -10.59 -10.21
N VAL A 50 0.83 -10.21 -9.19
CA VAL A 50 1.35 -11.17 -8.20
C VAL A 50 0.22 -11.85 -7.44
N LEU A 51 -0.82 -11.11 -7.05
CA LEU A 51 -1.97 -11.69 -6.35
C LEU A 51 -2.73 -12.69 -7.23
N GLN A 52 -3.01 -12.37 -8.49
CA GLN A 52 -3.73 -13.26 -9.41
C GLN A 52 -2.94 -14.53 -9.75
N GLU A 53 -1.62 -14.43 -9.83
CA GLU A 53 -0.75 -15.57 -10.16
C GLU A 53 -0.51 -16.51 -8.97
N ASN A 54 -0.48 -16.00 -7.74
CA ASN A 54 0.07 -16.73 -6.59
C ASN A 54 -0.94 -17.00 -5.47
N PHE A 55 -2.15 -16.41 -5.52
CA PHE A 55 -3.13 -16.50 -4.43
C PHE A 55 -4.52 -16.95 -4.92
N ASP A 56 -5.15 -17.88 -4.20
CA ASP A 56 -6.52 -18.38 -4.45
C ASP A 56 -7.59 -17.45 -3.81
N ASN A 57 -7.41 -16.14 -3.99
CA ASN A 57 -8.26 -15.10 -3.43
C ASN A 57 -9.06 -14.39 -4.52
N LYS A 58 -10.23 -13.85 -4.15
CA LYS A 58 -10.95 -12.93 -5.04
C LYS A 58 -10.24 -11.57 -5.03
N ILE A 59 -9.66 -11.17 -6.15
CA ILE A 59 -8.93 -9.90 -6.26
C ILE A 59 -9.85 -8.81 -6.83
N VAL A 60 -10.00 -7.71 -6.09
CA VAL A 60 -10.78 -6.54 -6.48
C VAL A 60 -9.84 -5.36 -6.69
N TYR A 61 -9.80 -4.85 -7.92
CA TYR A 61 -8.96 -3.72 -8.35
C TYR A 61 -9.75 -2.77 -9.25
N GLY A 62 -9.13 -1.68 -9.71
CA GLY A 62 -9.80 -0.64 -10.49
C GLY A 62 -10.70 0.28 -9.65
N VAL A 63 -10.59 0.19 -8.33
CA VAL A 63 -11.38 0.97 -7.37
C VAL A 63 -10.79 2.37 -7.25
N ARG A 64 -11.53 3.37 -7.75
CA ARG A 64 -11.13 4.80 -7.76
C ARG A 64 -11.87 5.64 -6.71
N ASP A 65 -12.92 5.09 -6.13
CA ASP A 65 -13.87 5.70 -5.19
C ASP A 65 -13.79 5.08 -3.79
N PHE A 66 -12.66 4.45 -3.44
CA PHE A 66 -12.39 3.88 -2.10
C PHE A 66 -12.67 4.87 -0.95
N MET A 67 -12.43 6.16 -1.21
CA MET A 67 -12.62 7.23 -0.23
C MET A 67 -14.09 7.58 0.05
N THR A 68 -15.02 7.15 -0.81
CA THR A 68 -16.42 7.59 -0.76
C THR A 68 -17.42 6.45 -0.77
N ARG A 69 -16.98 5.21 -0.99
CA ARG A 69 -17.84 4.03 -1.08
C ARG A 69 -17.36 2.92 -0.15
N ASP A 70 -18.32 2.12 0.34
CA ASP A 70 -18.04 0.93 1.13
C ASP A 70 -17.77 -0.28 0.23
N TYR A 71 -16.74 -1.05 0.60
CA TYR A 71 -16.35 -2.28 -0.07
C TYR A 71 -16.35 -3.44 0.92
N GLN A 72 -16.87 -4.58 0.48
CA GLN A 72 -16.71 -5.84 1.21
C GLN A 72 -15.40 -6.49 0.77
N PHE A 73 -14.45 -6.54 1.69
CA PHE A 73 -13.14 -7.16 1.53
C PHE A 73 -12.70 -7.78 2.87
N ASP A 74 -11.69 -8.63 2.86
CA ASP A 74 -11.13 -9.24 4.08
C ASP A 74 -9.72 -8.71 4.36
N TYR A 75 -9.03 -8.27 3.31
CA TYR A 75 -7.67 -7.78 3.35
C TYR A 75 -7.46 -6.71 2.28
N LEU A 76 -6.68 -5.67 2.59
CA LEU A 76 -6.35 -4.59 1.65
C LEU A 76 -4.84 -4.47 1.54
N ILE A 77 -4.33 -4.36 0.31
CA ILE A 77 -2.92 -4.08 0.07
C ILE A 77 -2.75 -3.21 -1.17
N THR A 78 -1.95 -2.14 -1.07
CA THR A 78 -1.66 -1.24 -2.19
C THR A 78 -0.47 -0.31 -1.91
N ASN A 79 0.00 0.37 -2.96
CA ASN A 79 0.76 1.61 -2.86
C ASN A 79 -0.17 2.82 -3.12
N PRO A 80 -0.74 3.44 -2.07
CA PRO A 80 -1.73 4.49 -2.22
C PRO A 80 -1.10 5.81 -2.70
N PRO A 81 -1.90 6.70 -3.32
CA PRO A 81 -1.46 8.06 -3.65
C PRO A 81 -1.12 8.87 -2.40
N PHE A 82 0.10 9.43 -2.34
CA PHE A 82 0.61 10.10 -1.13
C PHE A 82 0.00 11.47 -0.84
N SER A 83 -0.67 12.09 -1.81
CA SER A 83 -1.26 13.43 -1.67
C SER A 83 -2.40 13.50 -0.65
N TYR A 84 -3.03 12.36 -0.32
CA TYR A 84 -4.09 12.27 0.69
C TYR A 84 -3.92 11.04 1.61
N LYS A 85 -2.67 10.63 1.84
CA LYS A 85 -2.30 9.48 2.69
C LYS A 85 -2.94 9.48 4.07
N ASP A 86 -3.04 10.63 4.74
CA ASP A 86 -3.63 10.70 6.09
C ASP A 86 -5.12 10.28 6.09
N ARG A 87 -5.87 10.66 5.04
CA ARG A 87 -7.28 10.25 4.90
C ARG A 87 -7.40 8.75 4.58
N ILE A 88 -6.47 8.20 3.81
CA ILE A 88 -6.43 6.77 3.49
C ILE A 88 -6.12 5.97 4.75
N ILE A 89 -5.13 6.39 5.54
CA ILE A 89 -4.79 5.79 6.83
C ILE A 89 -6.02 5.78 7.75
N GLU A 90 -6.67 6.92 7.95
CA GLU A 90 -7.89 7.03 8.75
C GLU A 90 -8.99 6.09 8.24
N ARG A 91 -9.21 6.04 6.92
CA ARG A 91 -10.21 5.15 6.32
C ARG A 91 -9.88 3.68 6.54
N CYS A 92 -8.63 3.27 6.35
CA CYS A 92 -8.16 1.91 6.60
C CYS A 92 -8.36 1.51 8.06
N ILE A 93 -7.98 2.36 9.02
CA ILE A 93 -8.21 2.13 10.45
C ILE A 93 -9.70 1.90 10.72
N ASN A 94 -10.56 2.79 10.20
CA ASN A 94 -12.02 2.72 10.41
C ASN A 94 -12.68 1.48 9.80
N THR A 95 -12.02 0.77 8.87
CA THR A 95 -12.55 -0.51 8.35
C THR A 95 -12.45 -1.64 9.37
N GLY A 96 -11.55 -1.52 10.36
CA GLY A 96 -11.22 -2.61 11.31
C GLY A 96 -10.56 -3.83 10.67
N LYS A 97 -10.26 -3.79 9.37
CA LYS A 97 -9.71 -4.91 8.60
C LYS A 97 -8.21 -4.72 8.35
N PRO A 98 -7.43 -5.82 8.24
CA PRO A 98 -6.01 -5.75 7.87
C PRO A 98 -5.79 -4.95 6.59
N CYS A 99 -5.00 -3.88 6.69
CA CYS A 99 -4.68 -2.99 5.58
C CYS A 99 -3.17 -2.77 5.52
N VAL A 100 -2.52 -3.19 4.44
CA VAL A 100 -1.07 -3.05 4.23
C VAL A 100 -0.80 -1.98 3.18
N LEU A 101 -0.15 -0.90 3.59
CA LEU A 101 0.11 0.25 2.75
C LEU A 101 1.62 0.45 2.59
N LEU A 102 2.04 0.76 1.36
CA LEU A 102 3.36 1.31 1.10
C LEU A 102 3.32 2.83 1.32
N LEU A 103 4.03 3.34 2.33
CA LEU A 103 3.92 4.75 2.73
C LEU A 103 5.28 5.39 2.99
N PRO A 104 5.43 6.72 2.87
CA PRO A 104 6.64 7.39 3.31
C PRO A 104 6.86 7.22 4.83
N LEU A 105 8.12 7.12 5.26
CA LEU A 105 8.52 6.94 6.67
C LEU A 105 7.97 8.03 7.60
N ASP A 106 7.79 9.24 7.07
CA ASP A 106 7.24 10.38 7.82
C ASP A 106 5.81 10.12 8.35
N THR A 107 5.11 9.10 7.82
CA THR A 107 3.79 8.64 8.27
C THR A 107 3.77 8.03 9.67
N LEU A 108 4.92 7.74 10.28
CA LEU A 108 5.01 7.30 11.68
C LEU A 108 4.86 8.45 12.70
N GLY A 109 5.20 9.68 12.32
CA GLY A 109 5.14 10.85 13.21
C GLY A 109 3.76 11.54 13.32
N GLY A 110 3.74 12.76 13.84
CA GLY A 110 2.60 13.68 13.69
C GLY A 110 1.43 13.48 14.67
N HIS A 111 1.07 14.56 15.38
CA HIS A 111 0.04 14.57 16.42
C HIS A 111 -1.32 13.99 15.98
N LYS A 112 -1.81 14.36 14.78
CA LYS A 112 -3.09 13.83 14.26
C LYS A 112 -3.04 12.33 14.02
N ARG A 113 -1.93 11.83 13.46
CA ARG A 113 -1.74 10.42 13.16
C ARG A 113 -1.56 9.59 14.44
N HIS A 114 -0.82 10.11 15.42
CA HIS A 114 -0.71 9.46 16.73
C HIS A 114 -2.06 9.26 17.39
N LYS A 115 -2.95 10.24 17.32
CA LYS A 115 -4.34 10.10 17.81
C LYS A 115 -5.14 9.02 17.06
N LEU A 116 -4.89 8.82 15.76
CA LEU A 116 -5.51 7.71 15.03
C LEU A 116 -4.91 6.36 15.46
N TYR A 117 -3.59 6.30 15.63
CA TYR A 117 -2.88 5.08 15.99
C TYR A 117 -3.20 4.57 17.39
N THR A 118 -3.64 5.42 18.33
CA THR A 118 -4.13 4.93 19.63
C THR A 118 -5.39 4.07 19.52
N GLY A 119 -6.11 4.13 18.40
CA GLY A 119 -7.33 3.35 18.16
C GLY A 119 -7.09 2.00 17.47
N THR A 120 -5.85 1.63 17.17
CA THR A 120 -5.53 0.40 16.43
C THR A 120 -4.13 -0.12 16.76
N ASN A 121 -3.82 -1.34 16.34
CA ASN A 121 -2.45 -1.84 16.33
C ASN A 121 -1.80 -1.58 14.98
N ILE A 122 -0.52 -1.19 15.01
CA ILE A 122 0.28 -0.94 13.80
C ILE A 122 1.54 -1.81 13.78
N SER A 123 1.71 -2.59 12.71
CA SER A 123 2.96 -3.34 12.49
C SER A 123 3.70 -2.74 11.31
N VAL A 124 4.97 -2.41 11.51
CA VAL A 124 5.77 -1.67 10.53
C VAL A 124 7.00 -2.47 10.16
N TRP A 125 7.26 -2.59 8.86
CA TRP A 125 8.54 -3.03 8.33
C TRP A 125 9.29 -1.86 7.70
N VAL A 126 10.55 -1.70 8.09
CA VAL A 126 11.45 -0.66 7.59
C VAL A 126 12.50 -1.31 6.67
N PRO A 127 12.35 -1.18 5.33
CA PRO A 127 13.37 -1.64 4.38
C PRO A 127 14.71 -0.93 4.61
N SER A 128 15.82 -1.61 4.30
CA SER A 128 17.19 -1.10 4.46
C SER A 128 17.57 -0.08 3.39
N LYS A 129 16.88 -0.09 2.23
CA LYS A 129 17.10 0.79 1.09
C LYS A 129 15.81 1.50 0.68
N ARG A 130 15.94 2.66 0.03
CA ARG A 130 14.79 3.33 -0.60
C ARG A 130 14.29 2.48 -1.76
N ILE A 131 12.97 2.36 -1.86
CA ILE A 131 12.32 1.66 -2.96
C ILE A 131 12.36 2.55 -4.19
N LYS A 132 12.88 2.00 -5.28
CA LYS A 132 12.90 2.65 -6.58
C LYS A 132 11.69 2.18 -7.37
N PHE A 133 10.84 3.11 -7.77
CA PHE A 133 9.68 2.77 -8.59
C PHE A 133 10.08 2.62 -10.05
N ILE A 134 9.39 1.75 -10.77
CA ILE A 134 9.65 1.41 -12.17
C ILE A 134 8.57 1.96 -13.08
N ASN A 135 8.87 2.17 -14.36
CA ASN A 135 7.82 2.51 -15.32
C ASN A 135 7.03 1.24 -15.74
N GLN A 136 6.07 1.40 -16.66
CA GLN A 136 5.24 0.31 -17.16
C GLN A 136 5.98 -0.83 -17.90
N TYR A 137 7.19 -0.57 -18.40
CA TYR A 137 8.04 -1.56 -19.08
C TYR A 137 8.97 -2.30 -18.10
N GLY A 138 9.01 -1.87 -16.84
CA GLY A 138 9.93 -2.39 -15.83
C GLY A 138 11.35 -1.87 -15.95
N ASP A 139 11.59 -0.93 -16.88
CA ASP A 139 12.86 -0.21 -17.01
C ASP A 139 12.74 1.22 -16.45
N GLY A 140 13.88 1.85 -16.16
CA GLY A 140 13.91 3.16 -15.50
C GLY A 140 13.56 3.14 -14.01
N GLU A 141 14.26 3.96 -13.24
CA GLU A 141 14.10 4.04 -11.80
C GLU A 141 13.76 5.47 -11.38
N ARG A 142 12.63 5.66 -10.70
CA ARG A 142 12.37 6.87 -9.93
C ARG A 142 12.62 6.59 -8.47
N SER A 143 13.72 7.13 -7.97
CA SER A 143 14.00 7.14 -6.55
C SER A 143 13.25 8.31 -5.90
N PRO A 144 12.21 8.05 -5.10
CA PRO A 144 11.57 9.12 -4.32
C PRO A 144 12.59 9.74 -3.34
N ALA A 145 12.40 11.02 -3.03
CA ALA A 145 13.22 11.70 -2.03
C ALA A 145 13.01 11.13 -0.60
N HIS A 146 11.89 10.47 -0.37
CA HIS A 146 11.54 9.87 0.92
C HIS A 146 11.90 8.38 0.98
N HIS A 147 12.13 7.90 2.20
CA HIS A 147 12.18 6.47 2.49
C HIS A 147 10.76 5.94 2.61
N SER A 148 10.48 4.76 2.05
CA SER A 148 9.17 4.10 2.18
C SER A 148 9.23 2.99 3.21
N ILE A 149 8.12 2.75 3.89
CA ILE A 149 7.90 1.68 4.86
C ILE A 149 6.68 0.85 4.45
N TYR A 150 6.62 -0.39 4.92
CA TYR A 150 5.40 -1.18 4.83
C TYR A 150 4.67 -1.04 6.15
N MET A 151 3.44 -0.52 6.10
CA MET A 151 2.64 -0.30 7.29
C MET A 151 1.39 -1.17 7.23
N MET A 152 1.27 -2.11 8.16
CA MET A 152 0.04 -2.84 8.42
C MET A 152 -0.78 -2.11 9.49
N LEU A 153 -1.94 -1.60 9.09
CA LEU A 153 -2.97 -1.07 9.98
C LEU A 153 -3.92 -2.19 10.39
N ASN A 154 -4.51 -2.08 11.59
CA ASN A 154 -5.34 -3.13 12.20
C ASN A 154 -4.58 -4.46 12.31
N ALA A 155 -3.31 -4.36 12.73
CA ALA A 155 -2.44 -5.50 12.96
C ALA A 155 -2.85 -6.29 14.23
N LYS A 156 -2.28 -7.48 14.41
CA LYS A 156 -2.48 -8.26 15.65
C LYS A 156 -1.78 -7.64 16.86
N THR A 157 -0.61 -7.06 16.61
CA THR A 157 0.28 -6.45 17.61
C THR A 157 0.84 -5.16 17.06
N THR A 158 1.29 -4.28 17.96
CA THR A 158 2.08 -3.10 17.58
C THR A 158 3.56 -3.43 17.63
N ASP A 159 4.27 -3.29 16.51
CA ASP A 159 5.70 -3.59 16.40
C ASP A 159 6.37 -2.80 15.26
N ILE A 160 7.69 -2.63 15.37
CA ILE A 160 8.56 -2.10 14.31
C ILE A 160 9.69 -3.09 14.09
N ARG A 161 9.83 -3.55 12.85
CA ARG A 161 10.86 -4.49 12.40
C ARG A 161 11.73 -3.83 11.32
N TYR A 162 13.01 -4.13 11.34
CA TYR A 162 13.99 -3.58 10.41
C TYR A 162 14.52 -4.69 9.50
N GLU A 163 14.72 -4.35 8.22
CA GLU A 163 15.50 -5.18 7.31
C GLU A 163 16.99 -4.99 7.61
N PHE A 164 17.70 -6.10 7.81
CA PHE A 164 19.15 -6.11 7.97
C PHE A 164 19.79 -6.65 6.69
N GLN A 165 20.90 -6.04 6.26
CA GLN A 165 21.72 -6.60 5.20
C GLN A 165 22.69 -7.61 5.83
N GLU A 166 22.80 -8.78 5.22
CA GLU A 166 23.93 -9.66 5.50
C GLU A 166 25.18 -8.93 4.99
N GLY A 167 26.16 -8.77 5.89
CA GLY A 167 27.42 -8.06 5.64
C GLY A 167 28.42 -8.88 4.83
#